data_AF-A0A1J5P8V7-F1
#
_entry.id   AF-A0A1J5P8V7-F1
#
_cell.length_a   1.000
_cell.length_b   1.000
_cell.length_c   1.000
_cell.angle_alpha   90.00
_cell.angle_beta   90.00
_cell.angle_gamma   90.00
#
_symmetry.space_group_name_H-M   'P 1'
#
loop_
_entity.id
_entity.type
_entity.pdbx_description
1 polymer ?
#
loop_
_entity_poly.entity_id
_entity_poly.type
_entity_poly.pdbx_seq_one_letter_code
_entity_poly.pdbx_strand_id
1 'polypeptide(L)' 'MLIHCTHGADRTGTVIALWRIIYQGWSREAALAEMTQGGFGFYLIWLNLTRYVEAVDLAELKARVEVAPRVVFVSAPAV' A
#
# COMPACT_ATOMS: atom_id res chain seq x y z
N MET A 1 -9.79 -4.42 -9.88
CA MET A 1 -8.50 -4.94 -9.37
C MET A 1 -8.70 -5.36 -7.92
N LEU A 2 -8.25 -6.55 -7.54
CA LEU A 2 -8.30 -7.04 -6.15
C LEU A 2 -6.87 -7.12 -5.62
N ILE A 3 -6.63 -6.55 -4.45
CA ILE A 3 -5.35 -6.65 -3.72
C ILE A 3 -5.63 -7.40 -2.43
N HIS A 4 -4.87 -8.46 -2.16
CA HIS A 4 -4.98 -9.20 -0.91
C HIS A 4 -3.62 -9.68 -0.41
N CYS A 5 -3.59 -10.07 0.86
CA CYS A 5 -2.50 -10.82 1.46
C CYS A 5 -3.12 -12.07 2.12
N THR A 6 -2.35 -12.82 2.91
CA THR A 6 -2.86 -14.01 3.60
C THR A 6 -4.06 -13.71 4.51
N HIS A 7 -4.03 -12.57 5.22
CA HIS A 7 -5.10 -12.17 6.15
C HIS A 7 -5.87 -10.93 5.70
N GLY A 8 -5.54 -10.35 4.54
CA GLY A 8 -6.14 -9.12 4.05
C GLY A 8 -5.84 -7.85 4.88
N ALA A 9 -5.12 -7.96 6.01
CA ALA A 9 -4.90 -6.86 6.95
C ALA A 9 -3.58 -6.11 6.71
N ASP A 10 -2.43 -6.72 7.03
CA ASP A 10 -1.19 -5.94 7.27
C ASP A 10 -0.52 -5.42 5.98
N ARG A 11 -0.11 -6.33 5.08
CA ARG A 11 0.52 -5.97 3.79
C ARG A 11 -0.46 -5.26 2.86
N THR A 12 -1.71 -5.70 2.85
CA THR A 12 -2.77 -5.05 2.08
C THR A 12 -2.99 -3.63 2.59
N GLY A 13 -3.15 -3.46 3.90
CA GLY A 13 -3.33 -2.15 4.55
C GLY A 13 -2.17 -1.21 4.29
N THR A 14 -0.93 -1.71 4.24
CA THR A 14 0.26 -0.91 3.88
C THR A 14 0.14 -0.36 2.46
N VAL A 15 -0.18 -1.21 1.49
CA VAL A 15 -0.32 -0.79 0.07
C VAL A 15 -1.49 0.18 -0.08
N ILE A 16 -2.62 -0.10 0.56
CA ILE A 16 -3.80 0.78 0.53
C ILE A 16 -3.49 2.13 1.18
N ALA A 17 -2.83 2.17 2.33
CA ALA A 17 -2.46 3.40 3.02
C ALA A 17 -1.57 4.30 2.13
N LEU A 18 -0.54 3.73 1.50
CA LEU A 18 0.31 4.47 0.56
C LEU A 18 -0.48 4.98 -0.65
N TRP A 19 -1.42 4.18 -1.15
CA TRP A 19 -2.28 4.58 -2.24
C TRP A 19 -3.23 5.74 -1.85
N ARG A 20 -3.83 5.71 -0.64
CA ARG A 20 -4.63 6.82 -0.10
C ARG A 20 -3.82 8.11 -0.08
N ILE A 21 -2.58 8.04 0.38
CA ILE A 21 -1.71 9.23 0.49
C ILE A 21 -1.35 9.76 -0.90
N ILE A 22 -0.79 8.91 -1.77
CA ILE A 22 -0.20 9.33 -3.05
C ILE A 22 -1.27 9.77 -4.06
N TYR A 23 -2.38 9.05 -4.14
CA TYR A 23 -3.37 9.23 -5.21
C TYR A 23 -4.68 9.86 -4.74
N GLN A 24 -5.01 9.78 -3.45
CA GLN A 24 -6.23 10.41 -2.91
C GLN A 24 -5.94 11.63 -2.02
N GLY A 25 -4.66 11.96 -1.79
CA GLY A 25 -4.27 13.14 -1.03
C GLY A 25 -4.60 13.06 0.46
N TRP A 26 -4.75 11.85 1.01
CA TRP A 26 -4.96 11.68 2.45
C TRP A 26 -3.67 12.04 3.22
N SER A 27 -3.84 12.53 4.44
CA SER A 27 -2.73 12.69 5.36
C SER A 27 -2.21 11.32 5.83
N ARG A 28 -0.94 11.26 6.28
CA ARG A 28 -0.36 10.01 6.78
C ARG A 28 -1.14 9.47 7.98
N GLU A 29 -1.56 10.37 8.86
CA GLU A 29 -2.28 10.04 10.09
C GLU A 29 -3.63 9.40 9.76
N ALA A 30 -4.37 9.97 8.80
CA ALA A 30 -5.64 9.42 8.37
C ALA A 30 -5.49 8.03 7.72
N ALA A 31 -4.48 7.85 6.88
CA ALA A 31 -4.19 6.56 6.24
C ALA A 31 -3.75 5.50 7.25
N LEU A 32 -2.92 5.86 8.24
CA LEU A 32 -2.50 4.98 9.33
C LEU A 32 -3.65 4.63 10.27
N ALA A 33 -4.55 5.58 10.55
CA ALA A 33 -5.75 5.32 11.32
C ALA A 33 -6.66 4.31 10.60
N GLU A 34 -6.89 4.46 9.28
CA GLU A 34 -7.62 3.46 8.49
C GLU A 34 -6.92 2.10 8.52
N MET A 35 -5.60 2.07 8.30
CA MET A 35 -4.81 0.84 8.28
C MET A 35 -4.87 0.05 9.59
N THR A 36 -4.87 0.75 10.74
CA THR A 36 -4.76 0.12 12.07
C THR A 36 -6.10 -0.04 12.78
N GLN A 37 -7.05 0.87 12.53
CA GLN A 37 -8.31 0.97 13.26
C GLN A 37 -9.55 0.87 12.35
N GLY A 38 -9.38 0.75 11.03
CA GLY A 38 -10.49 0.65 10.07
C GLY A 38 -11.30 -0.65 10.10
N GLY A 39 -11.11 -1.51 11.11
CA GLY A 39 -11.84 -2.77 11.27
C GLY A 39 -11.27 -3.95 10.47
N PHE A 40 -10.07 -3.83 9.90
CA PHE A 40 -9.43 -4.88 9.09
C PHE A 40 -8.61 -5.89 9.90
N GLY A 41 -8.47 -5.69 11.22
CA GLY A 41 -7.75 -6.63 12.10
C GLY A 41 -6.23 -6.54 12.05
N PHE A 42 -5.67 -5.32 11.97
CA PHE A 42 -4.22 -5.11 11.97
C PHE A 42 -3.54 -5.71 13.20
N TYR A 43 -2.52 -6.54 12.98
CA TYR A 43 -1.79 -7.16 14.08
C TYR A 43 -0.66 -6.25 14.56
N LEU A 44 -0.71 -5.86 15.83
CA LEU A 44 0.27 -4.96 16.47
C LEU A 44 1.72 -5.44 16.42
N ILE A 45 1.98 -6.71 16.13
CA ILE A 45 3.35 -7.22 15.95
C ILE A 45 4.05 -6.61 14.71
N TRP A 46 3.28 -6.10 13.74
CA TRP A 46 3.79 -5.53 12.50
C TRP A 46 4.05 -4.02 12.57
N LEU A 47 4.61 -3.54 13.68
CA LEU A 47 4.97 -2.12 13.85
C LEU A 47 5.96 -1.62 12.79
N ASN A 48 6.71 -2.53 12.14
CA ASN A 48 7.59 -2.17 11.04
C ASN A 48 6.82 -1.59 9.85
N LEU A 49 5.58 -2.04 9.60
CA LEU A 49 4.77 -1.57 8.48
C LEU A 49 4.23 -0.17 8.73
N THR A 50 3.73 0.10 9.94
CA THR A 50 3.30 1.45 10.31
C THR A 50 4.48 2.43 10.32
N ARG A 51 5.64 2.02 10.85
CA ARG A 51 6.88 2.80 10.77
C ARG A 51 7.33 3.07 9.35
N TYR A 52 7.16 2.11 8.44
CA TYR A 52 7.48 2.29 7.03
C TYR A 52 6.58 3.35 6.40
N VAL A 53 5.26 3.25 6.58
CA VAL A 53 4.30 4.25 6.06
C VAL A 53 4.54 5.63 6.67
N GLU A 54 4.98 5.71 7.92
CA GLU A 54 5.35 6.97 8.57
C GLU A 54 6.61 7.60 7.96
N ALA A 55 7.66 6.80 7.75
CA ALA A 55 9.00 7.30 7.43
C ALA A 55 9.31 7.37 5.93
N VAL A 56 8.56 6.68 5.07
CA VAL A 56 8.87 6.60 3.63
C VAL A 56 8.81 7.98 2.97
N ASP A 57 9.79 8.30 2.11
CA ASP A 57 9.75 9.48 1.26
C ASP A 57 8.68 9.30 0.17
N LEU A 58 7.58 10.05 0.30
CA LEU A 58 6.45 9.95 -0.60
C LEU A 58 6.73 10.56 -1.98
N ALA A 59 7.61 11.56 -2.06
CA ALA A 59 7.96 12.19 -3.33
C ALA A 59 8.85 11.26 -4.16
N GLU A 60 9.87 10.67 -3.54
CA GLU A 60 10.71 9.66 -4.19
C GLU A 60 9.88 8.43 -4.58
N LEU A 61 9.05 7.92 -3.67
CA LEU A 61 8.20 6.77 -3.92
C LEU A 61 7.26 7.03 -5.10
N LYS A 62 6.59 8.19 -5.15
CA LYS A 62 5.70 8.58 -6.25
C LYS A 62 6.46 8.64 -7.58
N ALA A 63 7.61 9.30 -7.61
CA ALA A 63 8.43 9.39 -8.82
C ALA A 63 8.82 8.00 -9.34
N ARG A 64 9.22 7.08 -8.45
CA ARG A 64 9.61 5.72 -8.83
C ARG A 64 8.46 4.90 -9.41
N VAL A 65 7.25 5.02 -8.85
CA VAL A 65 6.09 4.25 -9.36
C VAL A 65 5.51 4.83 -10.66
N GLU A 66 5.69 6.12 -10.92
CA GLU A 66 5.29 6.75 -12.19
C GLU A 66 6.27 6.44 -13.33
N VAL A 67 7.56 6.26 -13.03
CA VAL A 67 8.60 5.93 -14.01
C VAL A 67 8.74 4.42 -14.24
N ALA A 68 8.25 3.59 -13.32
CA ALA A 68 8.26 2.14 -13.49
C ALA A 68 7.53 1.77 -14.80
N PRO A 69 8.12 0.90 -15.64
CA PRO A 69 7.56 0.59 -16.95
C PRO A 69 6.12 0.11 -16.78
N ARG A 70 5.18 0.72 -17.51
CA ARG A 70 3.78 0.28 -17.59
C ARG A 70 3.82 -1.22 -17.85
N VAL A 71 3.39 -2.04 -16.88
CA VAL A 71 3.43 -3.50 -16.99
C VAL A 71 2.71 -3.88 -18.27
N VAL A 72 3.47 -4.23 -19.30
CA VAL A 72 2.92 -4.81 -20.53
C VAL A 72 2.67 -6.26 -20.20
N PHE A 73 1.39 -6.60 -20.02
CA PHE A 73 1.00 -7.99 -19.87
C PHE A 73 1.34 -8.73 -21.18
N VAL A 74 2.45 -9.47 -21.18
CA VAL A 74 2.70 -10.48 -22.21
C VAL A 74 1.75 -11.63 -21.90
N SER A 75 0.70 -11.78 -22.69
CA SER A 75 -0.18 -12.95 -22.60
C SER A 75 0.67 -14.21 -22.79
N ALA A 76 0.64 -15.13 -21.82
CA ALA A 76 1.17 -16.46 -22.02
C ALA A 76 0.42 -17.11 -23.20
N PRO A 77 1.11 -17.83 -24.11
CA PRO A 77 0.43 -18.55 -25.17
C PRO A 77 -0.51 -19.58 -24.54
N ALA A 78 -1.74 -19.64 -25.05
CA ALA A 78 -2.68 -20.69 -24.68
C ALA A 78 -2.04 -22.04 -25.02
N VAL A 79 -1.83 -22.87 -24.00
CA VAL A 79 -1.53 -24.30 -24.15
C VAL A 79 -2.79 -25.02 -24.59
#